data_AF-A0A7J5DVR7-F1
#
_entry.id   AF-A0A7J5DVR7-F1
#
_cell.length_a   1.000
_cell.length_b   1.000
_cell.length_c   1.000
_cell.angle_alpha   90.00
_cell.angle_beta   90.00
_cell.angle_gamma   90.00
#
_symmetry.space_group_name_H-M   'P 1'
#
loop_
_entity.id
_entity.type
_entity.pdbx_description
1 polymer ?
#
loop_
_entity_poly.entity_id
_entity_poly.type
_entity_poly.pdbx_seq_one_letter_code
_entity_poly.pdbx_strand_id
1 'polypeptide(L)'
;MPVSREDAQALTQLVRSVRAQTPGAGPWDEAGIMAALKKVAHVELTEVVGAALRAAADKTFSTPGGIANTDTSCWRPPPPTMHRRQPLRPSERCRDCSKPRHICEQLSKLPGDGHRFVPDLPLADQSTGELIEPPDTTEARAAVRAAIKESSDRWEAR
;
A
#
# COMPACT_ATOMS: atom_id res chain seq x y z
N MET A 1 -11.45 -21.72 0.59
CA MET A 1 -10.75 -22.71 1.42
C MET A 1 -10.76 -22.25 2.87
N PRO A 2 -11.45 -22.98 3.77
CA PRO A 2 -11.43 -22.71 5.20
C PRO A 2 -10.03 -22.95 5.80
N VAL A 3 -9.74 -22.32 6.93
CA VAL A 3 -8.40 -22.34 7.54
C VAL A 3 -8.11 -23.70 8.15
N SER A 4 -7.09 -24.40 7.65
CA SER A 4 -6.62 -25.64 8.27
C SER A 4 -5.81 -25.36 9.54
N ARG A 5 -5.53 -26.41 10.33
CA ARG A 5 -4.69 -26.28 11.53
C ARG A 5 -3.26 -25.87 11.19
N GLU A 6 -2.72 -26.38 10.09
CA GLU A 6 -1.37 -26.07 9.61
C GLU A 6 -1.30 -24.60 9.15
N ASP A 7 -2.31 -24.14 8.40
CA ASP A 7 -2.43 -22.73 8.01
C ASP A 7 -2.50 -21.81 9.23
N ALA A 8 -3.27 -22.20 10.26
CA ALA A 8 -3.39 -21.42 11.49
C ALA A 8 -2.05 -21.31 12.24
N GLN A 9 -1.26 -22.39 12.27
CA GLN A 9 0.07 -22.38 12.88
C GLN A 9 1.04 -21.46 12.13
N ALA A 10 1.11 -21.60 10.80
CA ALA A 10 1.95 -20.77 9.95
C ALA A 10 1.56 -19.28 10.07
N LEU A 11 0.26 -18.99 10.00
CA LEU A 11 -0.26 -17.63 10.14
C LEU A 11 0.01 -17.05 11.52
N THR A 12 -0.07 -17.87 12.58
CA THR A 12 0.23 -17.41 13.93
C THR A 12 1.67 -16.93 14.07
N GLN A 13 2.64 -17.67 13.53
CA GLN A 13 4.05 -17.26 13.56
C GLN A 13 4.26 -15.94 12.79
N LEU A 14 3.61 -15.80 11.64
CA LEU A 14 3.66 -14.57 10.85
C LEU A 14 3.07 -13.38 11.60
N VAL A 15 1.88 -13.55 12.20
CA VAL A 15 1.20 -12.51 12.97
C VAL A 15 2.03 -12.08 14.18
N ARG A 16 2.62 -13.02 14.92
CA ARG A 16 3.54 -12.71 16.03
C ARG A 16 4.75 -11.90 15.56
N SER A 17 5.34 -12.27 14.43
CA SER A 17 6.48 -11.57 13.86
C SER A 17 6.13 -10.13 13.44
N VAL A 18 5.01 -9.93 12.73
CA VAL A 18 4.53 -8.59 12.34
C VAL A 18 4.23 -7.75 13.58
N ARG A 19 3.58 -8.34 14.59
CA ARG A 19 3.26 -7.66 15.85
C ARG A 19 4.51 -7.17 16.57
N ALA A 20 5.54 -8.02 16.67
CA ALA A 20 6.81 -7.67 17.31
C ALA A 20 7.56 -6.55 16.57
N GLN A 21 7.38 -6.44 15.24
CA GLN A 21 7.97 -5.38 14.42
C GLN A 21 7.16 -4.08 14.44
N THR A 22 5.95 -4.08 15.01
CA THR A 22 5.06 -2.91 15.02
C THR A 22 5.42 -1.97 16.17
N PRO A 23 5.90 -0.73 15.91
CA PRO A 23 6.34 0.16 16.97
C PRO A 23 5.21 0.56 17.92
N GLY A 24 5.45 0.43 19.23
CA GLY A 24 4.49 0.80 20.28
C GLY A 24 3.36 -0.21 20.49
N ALA A 25 3.39 -1.35 19.81
CA ALA A 25 2.43 -2.42 20.01
C ALA A 25 2.91 -3.40 21.09
N GLY A 26 2.00 -3.78 22.02
CA GLY A 26 2.30 -4.83 23.00
C GLY A 26 2.38 -6.22 22.35
N PRO A 27 3.22 -7.14 22.88
CA PRO A 27 3.36 -8.48 22.33
C PRO A 27 2.07 -9.29 22.49
N TRP A 28 1.85 -10.24 21.58
CA TRP A 28 0.74 -11.18 21.64
C TRP A 28 1.25 -12.61 21.84
N ASP A 29 0.52 -13.37 22.65
CA ASP A 29 0.79 -14.77 22.90
C ASP A 29 0.28 -15.65 21.76
N GLU A 30 1.03 -16.71 21.48
CA GLU A 30 0.71 -17.68 20.43
C GLU A 30 -0.65 -18.34 20.64
N ALA A 31 -0.94 -18.75 21.87
CA ALA A 31 -2.22 -19.37 22.23
C ALA A 31 -3.42 -18.43 21.99
N GLY A 32 -3.25 -17.14 22.27
CA GLY A 32 -4.29 -16.13 22.04
C GLY A 32 -4.60 -15.92 20.56
N ILE A 33 -3.56 -15.90 19.73
CA ILE A 33 -3.70 -15.77 18.28
C ILE A 33 -4.37 -17.01 17.69
N MET A 34 -3.91 -18.21 18.06
CA MET A 34 -4.52 -19.47 17.63
C MET A 34 -6.00 -19.57 18.02
N ALA A 35 -6.35 -19.15 19.24
CA ALA A 35 -7.74 -19.14 19.70
C ALA A 35 -8.60 -18.17 18.88
N ALA A 36 -8.06 -17.01 18.50
CA ALA A 36 -8.77 -16.05 17.64
C ALA A 36 -8.98 -16.60 16.23
N LEU A 37 -7.94 -17.19 15.62
CA LEU A 37 -8.01 -17.80 14.30
C LEU A 37 -9.03 -18.95 14.24
N LYS A 38 -9.10 -19.77 15.30
CA LYS A 38 -10.07 -20.87 15.39
C LYS A 38 -11.52 -20.38 15.28
N LYS A 39 -11.84 -19.19 15.82
CA LYS A 39 -13.20 -18.62 15.78
C LYS A 39 -13.62 -18.22 14.36
N VAL A 40 -12.66 -17.88 13.51
CA VAL A 40 -12.87 -17.47 12.12
C VAL A 40 -12.43 -18.54 11.11
N ALA A 41 -12.24 -19.79 11.56
CA ALA A 41 -11.83 -20.89 10.68
C ALA A 41 -12.84 -21.23 9.57
N HIS A 42 -14.09 -20.79 9.73
CA HIS A 42 -15.16 -20.91 8.74
C HIS A 42 -15.06 -19.86 7.61
N VAL A 43 -14.20 -18.85 7.76
CA VAL A 43 -13.98 -17.78 6.77
C VAL A 43 -12.89 -18.20 5.79
N GLU A 44 -12.91 -17.62 4.59
CA GLU A 44 -11.91 -17.85 3.56
C GLU A 44 -10.50 -17.47 4.03
N LEU A 45 -9.53 -18.35 3.78
CA LEU A 45 -8.15 -18.18 4.23
C LEU A 45 -7.53 -16.84 3.81
N THR A 46 -7.81 -16.38 2.58
CA THR A 46 -7.28 -15.12 2.06
C THR A 46 -7.75 -13.91 2.87
N GLU A 47 -9.02 -13.91 3.30
CA GLU A 47 -9.59 -12.85 4.13
C GLU A 47 -9.03 -12.90 5.55
N VAL A 48 -8.92 -14.10 6.13
CA VAL A 48 -8.33 -14.32 7.46
C VAL A 48 -6.88 -13.85 7.50
N VAL A 49 -6.08 -14.17 6.49
CA VAL A 49 -4.68 -13.71 6.36
C VAL A 49 -4.64 -12.18 6.32
N GLY A 50 -5.44 -11.56 5.45
CA GLY A 50 -5.50 -10.11 5.33
C GLY A 50 -5.89 -9.42 6.65
N ALA A 51 -6.93 -9.93 7.31
CA ALA A 51 -7.42 -9.38 8.57
C ALA A 51 -6.43 -9.57 9.72
N ALA A 52 -5.83 -10.75 9.84
CA ALA A 52 -4.87 -11.05 10.90
C ALA A 52 -3.60 -10.19 10.80
N LEU A 53 -3.08 -10.00 9.59
CA LEU A 53 -1.90 -9.15 9.36
C LEU A 53 -2.21 -7.67 9.62
N ARG A 54 -3.39 -7.19 9.21
CA ARG A 54 -3.83 -5.82 9.52
C ARG A 54 -3.99 -5.60 11.02
N ALA A 55 -4.60 -6.55 11.73
CA ALA A 55 -4.74 -6.49 13.18
C ALA A 55 -3.37 -6.47 13.88
N ALA A 56 -2.43 -7.29 13.41
CA ALA A 56 -1.07 -7.35 13.97
C ALA A 56 -0.31 -6.02 13.79
N ALA A 57 -0.44 -5.41 12.62
CA ALA A 57 0.20 -4.14 12.26
C ALA A 57 -0.44 -2.90 12.92
N ASP A 58 -1.63 -3.05 13.52
CA ASP A 58 -2.34 -1.96 14.16
C ASP A 58 -2.11 -1.97 15.67
N LYS A 59 -1.36 -0.97 16.14
CA LYS A 59 -1.03 -0.77 17.56
C LYS A 59 -2.25 -0.53 18.45
N THR A 60 -3.40 -0.13 17.89
CA THR A 60 -4.63 0.13 18.65
C THR A 60 -5.27 -1.15 19.17
N PHE A 61 -5.03 -2.29 18.52
CA PHE A 61 -5.46 -3.58 19.04
C PHE A 61 -4.56 -3.99 20.19
N SER A 62 -5.07 -4.01 21.42
CA SER A 62 -4.33 -4.50 22.58
C SER A 62 -4.22 -6.03 22.61
N THR A 63 -5.17 -6.74 22.00
CA THR A 63 -5.27 -8.21 22.04
C THR A 63 -5.56 -8.81 20.66
N PRO A 64 -5.22 -10.09 20.43
CA PRO A 64 -5.56 -10.79 19.20
C PRO A 64 -7.08 -11.01 19.02
N GLY A 65 -7.91 -10.69 20.03
CA GLY A 65 -9.36 -10.86 19.98
C GLY A 65 -10.05 -10.08 18.88
N GLY A 66 -9.43 -9.00 18.36
CA GLY A 66 -9.94 -8.28 17.20
C GLY A 66 -10.09 -9.17 15.96
N ILE A 67 -9.17 -10.12 15.76
CA ILE A 67 -9.21 -11.07 14.64
C ILE A 67 -10.47 -11.93 14.71
N ALA A 68 -10.92 -12.28 15.91
CA ALA A 68 -12.08 -13.15 16.10
C ALA A 68 -13.43 -12.50 15.79
N ASN A 69 -13.47 -11.18 15.58
CA ASN A 69 -14.68 -10.43 15.30
C ASN A 69 -14.62 -9.81 13.90
N THR A 70 -15.38 -10.38 12.97
CA THR A 70 -15.44 -9.97 11.56
C THR A 70 -15.96 -8.54 11.34
N ASP A 71 -16.59 -7.93 12.35
CA ASP A 71 -17.08 -6.55 12.28
C ASP A 71 -16.00 -5.51 12.58
N THR A 72 -14.84 -5.95 13.09
CA THR A 72 -13.75 -5.03 13.46
C THR A 72 -13.05 -4.43 12.24
N SER A 73 -12.37 -3.29 12.46
CA SER A 73 -11.71 -2.51 11.40
C SER A 73 -10.67 -3.30 10.61
N CYS A 74 -10.01 -4.30 11.21
CA CYS A 74 -8.99 -5.11 10.53
C CYS A 74 -9.56 -6.00 9.42
N TRP A 75 -10.86 -6.30 9.44
CA TRP A 75 -11.52 -7.07 8.38
C TRP A 75 -11.83 -6.23 7.14
N ARG A 76 -11.88 -4.91 7.29
CA ARG A 76 -12.09 -4.01 6.16
C ARG A 76 -10.78 -3.81 5.42
N PRO A 77 -10.77 -3.93 4.08
CA PRO A 77 -9.62 -3.51 3.29
C PRO A 77 -9.30 -2.05 3.59
N PRO A 78 -8.01 -1.68 3.76
CA PRO A 78 -7.66 -0.28 3.77
C PRO A 78 -8.11 0.34 2.44
N PRO A 79 -8.52 1.63 2.44
CA PRO A 79 -8.78 2.32 1.19
C PRO A 79 -7.57 2.14 0.28
N PRO A 80 -7.76 2.00 -1.04
CA PRO A 80 -6.66 1.79 -1.97
C PRO A 80 -5.67 2.94 -1.80
N THR A 81 -4.58 2.66 -1.10
CA THR A 81 -3.45 3.57 -1.04
C THR A 81 -2.94 3.63 -2.46
N MET A 82 -3.14 4.76 -3.14
CA MET A 82 -2.40 5.10 -4.34
C MET A 82 -0.93 5.25 -3.94
N HIS A 83 -0.25 4.15 -3.62
CA HIS A 83 1.18 4.07 -3.75
C HIS A 83 1.45 4.10 -5.25
N ARG A 84 1.37 5.32 -5.81
CA ARG A 84 2.05 5.67 -7.03
C ARG A 84 3.51 5.40 -6.71
N ARG A 85 3.99 4.18 -6.94
CA ARG A 85 5.40 3.96 -7.18
C ARG A 85 5.68 4.89 -8.34
N GLN A 86 6.23 6.06 -8.05
CA GLN A 86 6.67 6.96 -9.10
C GLN A 86 7.57 6.08 -9.97
N PRO A 87 7.22 5.86 -11.25
CA PRO A 87 8.11 5.11 -12.12
C PRO A 87 9.45 5.83 -12.02
N LEU A 88 10.49 5.13 -11.53
CA LEU A 88 11.84 5.67 -11.53
C LEU A 88 12.10 6.17 -12.93
N ARG A 89 12.48 7.45 -13.06
CA ARG A 89 12.73 8.02 -14.38
C ARG A 89 13.84 7.20 -15.06
N PRO A 90 13.84 7.07 -16.39
CA PRO A 90 14.94 6.42 -17.10
C PRO A 90 16.32 6.96 -16.69
N SER A 91 16.41 8.24 -16.32
CA SER A 91 17.62 8.89 -15.82
C SER A 91 18.09 8.43 -14.43
N GLU A 92 17.21 7.83 -13.64
CA GLU A 92 17.52 7.30 -12.32
C GLU A 92 17.96 5.84 -12.39
N ARG A 93 18.04 5.25 -13.59
CA ARG A 93 18.51 3.89 -13.83
C ARG A 93 19.81 3.91 -14.62
N CYS A 94 20.75 3.08 -14.22
CA CYS A 94 21.96 2.86 -15.01
C CYS A 94 21.60 2.05 -16.26
N ARG A 95 22.13 2.46 -17.40
CA ARG A 95 21.90 1.79 -18.68
C ARG A 95 22.49 0.37 -18.72
N ASP A 96 23.59 0.16 -18.00
CA ASP A 96 24.36 -1.09 -18.06
C ASP A 96 23.86 -2.11 -17.02
N CYS A 97 23.58 -1.65 -15.79
CA CYS A 97 23.16 -2.50 -14.68
C CYS A 97 21.63 -2.53 -14.46
N SER A 98 20.86 -1.62 -15.07
CA SER A 98 19.41 -1.39 -14.81
C SER A 98 19.03 -1.09 -13.35
N LYS A 99 20.02 -1.04 -12.44
CA LYS A 99 19.85 -0.70 -11.03
C LYS A 99 19.67 0.81 -10.89
N PRO A 100 18.96 1.25 -9.83
CA PRO A 100 18.81 2.66 -9.54
C PRO A 100 20.16 3.31 -9.20
N ARG A 101 20.27 4.61 -9.49
CA ARG A 101 21.49 5.40 -9.38
C ARG A 101 22.18 5.28 -8.02
N HIS A 102 21.42 5.43 -6.93
CA HIS A 102 21.97 5.30 -5.57
C HIS A 102 22.60 3.91 -5.29
N ILE A 103 22.13 2.84 -5.93
CA ILE A 103 22.72 1.50 -5.80
C ILE A 103 23.98 1.37 -6.65
N CYS A 104 23.95 1.81 -7.91
CA CYS A 104 25.14 1.73 -8.76
C CYS A 104 26.24 2.72 -8.32
N GLU A 105 25.92 3.85 -7.67
CA GLU A 105 26.89 4.75 -7.00
C GLU A 105 27.51 4.16 -5.71
N GLN A 106 26.73 3.41 -4.91
CA GLN A 106 27.26 2.75 -3.70
C GLN A 106 28.15 1.54 -4.01
N LEU A 107 27.93 0.90 -5.15
CA LEU A 107 28.66 -0.31 -5.58
C LEU A 107 29.88 -0.01 -6.46
N SER A 108 29.97 1.18 -7.07
CA SER A 108 31.13 1.60 -7.88
C SER A 108 32.29 2.03 -6.99
N LYS A 109 32.87 1.06 -6.28
CA LYS A 109 34.10 1.22 -5.48
C LYS A 109 35.39 1.04 -6.30
N LEU A 110 35.29 0.72 -7.60
CA LEU A 110 36.44 0.51 -8.47
C LEU A 110 36.61 1.69 -9.44
N PRO A 111 37.80 2.32 -9.50
CA PRO A 111 38.08 3.39 -10.44
C PRO A 111 38.14 2.80 -11.86
N GLY A 112 37.10 3.00 -12.66
CA GLY A 112 37.01 2.51 -14.04
C GLY A 112 35.65 1.95 -14.45
N ASP A 113 34.76 1.66 -13.49
CA ASP A 113 33.39 1.21 -13.78
C ASP A 113 32.51 2.40 -14.17
N GLY A 114 32.63 2.84 -15.42
CA GLY A 114 31.88 3.94 -16.01
C GLY A 114 30.40 3.58 -16.23
N HIS A 115 29.65 3.36 -15.15
CA HIS A 115 28.20 3.20 -15.21
C HIS A 115 27.56 4.43 -15.86
N ARG A 116 26.93 4.24 -17.02
CA ARG A 116 26.36 5.36 -17.78
C ARG A 116 24.91 5.59 -17.38
N PHE A 117 24.64 6.80 -16.90
CA PHE A 117 23.28 7.29 -16.67
C PHE A 117 22.89 8.17 -17.84
N VAL A 118 21.72 7.92 -18.43
CA VAL A 118 21.20 8.78 -19.49
C VAL A 118 20.65 10.04 -18.80
N PRO A 119 21.11 11.25 -19.12
CA PRO A 119 20.47 12.45 -18.59
C PRO A 119 19.00 12.49 -19.00
N ASP A 120 18.12 13.02 -18.14
CA ASP A 120 16.76 13.36 -18.55
C ASP A 120 16.90 14.36 -19.72
N LEU A 121 16.75 13.88 -20.96
CA LEU A 121 16.45 14.78 -22.05
C LEU A 121 15.12 15.45 -21.67
N PRO A 122 14.98 16.77 -21.74
CA PRO A 122 13.66 17.38 -21.63
C PRO A 122 12.80 16.67 -22.67
N LEU A 123 11.70 16.06 -22.21
CA LEU A 123 10.68 15.52 -23.09
C LEU A 123 10.22 16.71 -23.93
N ALA A 124 10.76 16.84 -25.13
CA ALA A 124 10.17 17.69 -26.14
C ALA A 124 8.79 17.10 -26.39
N ASP A 125 7.77 17.83 -25.94
CA ASP A 125 6.40 17.59 -26.32
C ASP A 125 6.35 17.64 -27.86
N GLN A 126 6.17 16.47 -28.48
CA GLN A 126 6.08 16.35 -29.94
C GLN A 126 4.63 16.49 -30.44
N SER A 127 3.71 17.00 -29.62
CA SER A 127 2.36 17.28 -30.07
C SER A 127 1.87 18.61 -29.51
N THR A 128 1.53 19.52 -30.42
CA THR A 128 0.88 20.82 -30.19
C THR A 128 1.74 21.91 -29.53
N GLY A 129 2.31 22.76 -30.36
CA GLY A 129 2.85 24.07 -29.98
C GLY A 129 1.76 25.07 -29.61
N GLU A 130 1.03 24.79 -28.53
CA GLU A 130 0.26 25.79 -27.79
C GLU A 130 0.58 25.60 -26.31
N LEU A 131 1.11 26.66 -25.67
CA LEU A 131 1.16 26.73 -24.21
C LEU A 131 -0.29 26.75 -23.70
N ILE A 132 -0.82 25.59 -23.34
CA ILE A 132 -1.99 25.52 -22.48
C ILE A 132 -1.47 25.83 -21.07
N GLU A 133 -1.66 27.07 -20.63
CA GLU A 133 -1.49 27.42 -19.23
C GLU A 133 -2.32 26.43 -18.38
N PRO A 134 -1.74 25.85 -17.32
CA PRO A 134 -2.49 24.94 -16.46
C PRO A 134 -3.72 25.68 -15.95
N PRO A 135 -4.95 25.13 -16.09
CA PRO A 135 -6.14 25.82 -15.63
C PRO A 135 -5.97 26.11 -14.15
N ASP A 136 -6.13 27.38 -13.80
CA ASP A 136 -5.94 27.87 -12.45
C ASP A 136 -6.77 27.00 -11.50
N THR A 137 -6.09 26.35 -10.56
CA THR A 137 -6.64 25.19 -9.83
C THR A 137 -7.94 25.49 -9.08
N THR A 138 -8.24 26.78 -8.90
CA THR A 138 -9.45 27.36 -8.35
C THR A 138 -10.68 27.18 -9.25
N GLU A 139 -10.57 27.41 -10.55
CA GLU A 139 -11.70 27.26 -11.49
C GLU A 139 -12.05 25.80 -11.72
N ALA A 140 -11.02 24.94 -11.86
CA ALA A 140 -11.22 23.50 -11.98
C ALA A 140 -11.91 22.91 -10.72
N ARG A 141 -11.55 23.39 -9.53
CA ARG A 141 -12.22 22.99 -8.28
C ARG A 141 -13.66 23.53 -8.17
N ALA A 142 -13.92 24.73 -8.66
CA ALA A 142 -15.26 25.32 -8.70
C ALA A 142 -16.18 24.53 -9.65
N ALA A 143 -15.69 24.15 -10.83
CA ALA A 143 -16.43 23.36 -11.81
C ALA A 143 -16.80 21.96 -11.26
N VAL A 144 -15.87 21.28 -10.58
CA VAL A 144 -16.15 19.98 -9.95
C VAL A 144 -17.19 20.12 -8.83
N ARG A 145 -17.12 21.17 -8.01
CA ARG A 145 -18.15 21.42 -6.97
C ARG A 145 -19.52 21.71 -7.57
N ALA A 146 -19.59 22.47 -8.66
CA ALA A 146 -20.84 22.75 -9.35
C ALA A 146 -21.47 21.47 -9.94
N ALA A 147 -20.67 20.60 -10.56
CA ALA A 147 -21.14 19.33 -11.12
C ALA A 147 -21.65 18.35 -10.03
N ILE A 148 -20.99 18.33 -8.87
CA ILE A 148 -21.44 17.53 -7.70
C ILE A 148 -22.78 18.06 -7.18
N LYS A 149 -22.93 19.39 -7.08
CA LYS A 149 -24.17 20.01 -6.63
C LYS A 149 -25.33 19.73 -7.60
N GLU A 150 -25.12 19.90 -8.90
CA GLU A 150 -26.15 19.62 -9.91
C GLU A 150 -26.59 18.15 -9.90
N SER A 151 -25.65 17.22 -9.69
CA SER A 151 -25.97 15.80 -9.55
C SER A 151 -26.77 15.48 -8.28
N SER A 152 -26.50 16.19 -7.18
CA SER A 152 -27.23 16.07 -5.91
C SER A 152 -28.66 16.58 -6.04
N ASP A 153 -28.82 17.79 -6.59
CA ASP A 153 -30.13 18.43 -6.77
C ASP A 153 -31.03 17.61 -7.71
N ARG A 154 -30.44 16.96 -8.73
CA ARG A 154 -31.15 16.06 -9.66
C ARG A 154 -31.62 14.76 -9.00
N TRP A 155 -30.94 14.31 -7.94
CA TRP A 155 -31.33 13.14 -7.16
C TRP A 155 -32.46 13.43 -6.17
N GLU A 156 -32.50 14.65 -5.60
CA GLU A 156 -33.54 15.06 -4.66
C GLU A 156 -34.87 15.47 -5.34
N ALA A 157 -34.84 15.76 -6.65
CA ALA A 157 -36.01 16.12 -7.45
C ALA A 157 -36.78 14.91 -8.04
N ARG A 158 -36.43 13.67 -7.65
CA ARG A 158 -37.12 12.42 -8.04
C ARG A 158 -37.86 11.82 -6.85
#